data_AF-D3AN96-F1
#
_entry.id   AF-D3AN96-F1
#
_cell.length_a   1.000
_cell.length_b   1.000
_cell.length_c   1.000
_cell.angle_alpha   90.00
_cell.angle_beta   90.00
_cell.angle_gamma   90.00
#
_symmetry.space_group_name_H-M   'P 1'
#
loop_
_entity.id
_entity.type
_entity.pdbx_description
1 polymer ?
#
loop_
_entity_poly.entity_id
_entity_poly.type
_entity_poly.pdbx_seq_one_letter_code
_entity_poly.pdbx_strand_id
1 'polypeptide(L)' 'MDRKEEHAIALQSAQARAAKQEYILKGPRPETHSATMPAYCYTPACPDPKLRAPIWRRNKHGI' A
#
# COMPACT_ATOMS: atom_id res chain seq x y z
N MET A 1 -4.96 -38.87 4.79
CA MET A 1 -3.99 -37.87 5.27
C MET A 1 -3.70 -38.20 6.71
N ASP A 2 -2.42 -38.28 7.09
CA ASP A 2 -2.06 -38.63 8.45
C ASP A 2 -2.42 -37.45 9.38
N ARG A 3 -2.96 -37.72 10.57
CA ARG A 3 -3.40 -36.67 11.51
C ARG A 3 -2.24 -35.72 11.89
N LYS A 4 -1.01 -36.22 11.79
CA LYS A 4 0.22 -35.44 12.00
C LYS A 4 0.50 -34.47 10.84
N GLU A 5 0.22 -34.87 9.60
CA GLU A 5 0.39 -34.03 8.41
C GLU A 5 -0.60 -32.87 8.40
N GLU A 6 -1.87 -33.13 8.73
CA GLU A 6 -2.90 -32.09 8.84
C GLU A 6 -2.53 -31.02 9.89
N HIS A 7 -2.00 -31.47 11.03
CA HIS A 7 -1.54 -30.57 12.09
C HIS A 7 -0.30 -29.75 11.67
N ALA A 8 0.64 -30.37 10.95
CA ALA A 8 1.81 -29.67 10.43
C ALA A 8 1.43 -28.59 9.40
N ILE A 9 0.47 -28.87 8.51
CA ILE A 9 -0.05 -27.91 7.53
C ILE A 9 -0.76 -26.76 8.25
N ALA A 10 -1.59 -27.05 9.26
CA ALA A 10 -2.28 -26.03 10.04
C ALA A 10 -1.28 -25.08 10.74
N LEU A 11 -0.25 -25.64 11.39
CA LEU A 11 0.80 -24.86 12.04
C LEU A 11 1.58 -23.98 11.05
N GLN A 12 2.00 -24.53 9.92
CA GLN A 12 2.69 -23.75 8.88
C GLN A 12 1.80 -22.61 8.35
N SER A 13 0.51 -22.88 8.14
CA SER A 13 -0.42 -21.84 7.68
C SER A 13 -0.60 -20.72 8.71
N ALA A 14 -0.64 -21.05 10.00
CA ALA A 14 -0.73 -20.08 11.08
C ALA A 14 0.54 -19.21 11.16
N GLN A 15 1.72 -19.83 11.05
CA GLN A 15 2.99 -19.12 11.02
C GLN A 15 3.11 -18.19 9.81
N ALA A 16 2.68 -18.64 8.63
CA ALA A 16 2.68 -17.82 7.42
C ALA A 16 1.75 -16.60 7.55
N ARG A 17 0.60 -16.75 8.22
CA ARG A 17 -0.31 -15.63 8.52
C ARG A 17 0.33 -14.65 9.51
N ALA A 18 0.95 -15.15 10.58
CA ALA A 18 1.64 -14.33 11.58
C ALA A 18 2.79 -13.52 10.96
N ALA A 19 3.64 -14.15 10.14
CA ALA A 19 4.74 -13.47 9.45
C ALA A 19 4.24 -12.35 8.51
N LYS A 20 3.15 -12.59 7.78
CA LYS A 20 2.51 -11.55 6.95
C LYS A 20 1.96 -10.40 7.78
N GLN A 21 1.39 -10.68 8.94
CA GLN A 21 0.88 -9.65 9.84
C GLN A 21 2.01 -8.78 10.41
N GLU A 22 3.13 -9.39 10.81
CA GLU A 22 4.32 -8.65 11.26
C GLU A 22 4.89 -7.77 10.14
N TYR A 23 4.93 -8.26 8.90
CA TYR A 23 5.36 -7.49 7.74
C TYR A 23 4.42 -6.31 7.44
N ILE A 24 3.10 -6.48 7.59
CA ILE A 24 2.14 -5.38 7.40
C ILE A 24 2.34 -4.29 8.46
N LEU A 25 2.65 -4.68 9.71
CA LEU A 25 2.79 -3.74 10.82
C LEU A 25 4.15 -3.05 10.88
N LYS A 26 5.24 -3.77 10.59
CA LYS A 26 6.63 -3.29 10.76
C LYS A 26 7.38 -3.13 9.45
N GLY A 27 6.80 -3.57 8.34
CA GLY A 27 7.43 -3.47 7.03
C GLY A 27 7.59 -2.02 6.57
N PRO A 28 8.41 -1.81 5.54
CA PRO A 28 8.53 -0.50 4.91
C PRO A 28 7.16 -0.06 4.40
N ARG A 29 6.88 1.25 4.48
CA ARG A 29 5.66 1.79 3.87
C ARG A 29 5.69 1.48 2.37
N PRO A 30 4.56 1.06 1.78
CA PRO A 30 4.51 0.82 0.36
C PRO A 30 4.84 2.12 -0.40
N GLU A 31 5.68 2.01 -1.42
CA GLU A 31 6.02 3.13 -2.31
C GLU A 31 5.00 3.26 -3.46
N THR A 32 3.79 2.74 -3.28
CA THR A 32 2.73 2.84 -4.29
C THR A 32 2.24 4.28 -4.39
N HIS A 33 1.77 4.67 -5.58
CA HIS A 33 1.18 6.00 -5.80
C HIS A 33 0.06 6.33 -4.79
N SER A 34 -0.75 5.34 -4.41
CA SER A 34 -1.81 5.52 -3.41
C SER A 34 -1.30 5.74 -1.98
N ALA A 35 -0.09 5.29 -1.66
CA ALA A 35 0.51 5.45 -0.34
C ALA A 35 1.36 6.72 -0.23
N THR A 36 1.90 7.20 -1.36
CA THR A 36 2.75 8.40 -1.42
C THR A 36 1.98 9.67 -1.77
N MET A 37 0.87 9.57 -2.51
CA MET A 37 0.10 10.73 -2.97
C MET A 37 -1.07 11.05 -2.04
N PRO A 38 -1.45 12.33 -1.93
CA PRO A 38 -2.60 12.72 -1.13
C PRO A 38 -3.92 12.18 -1.71
N ALA A 39 -4.93 12.11 -0.86
CA ALA A 39 -6.29 11.78 -1.27
C ALA A 39 -6.76 12.70 -2.40
N TYR A 40 -7.52 12.15 -3.34
CA TYR A 40 -8.10 12.89 -4.46
C TYR A 40 -7.08 13.63 -5.34
N CYS A 41 -5.84 13.14 -5.42
CA CYS A 41 -4.81 13.69 -6.30
C CYS A 41 -5.32 13.83 -7.74
N TYR A 42 -4.94 14.94 -8.39
CA TYR A 42 -5.38 15.33 -9.74
C TYR A 42 -6.87 15.67 -9.88
N THR A 43 -7.56 15.93 -8.75
CA THR A 43 -8.93 16.42 -8.74
C THR A 43 -9.05 17.71 -7.93
N PRO A 44 -10.13 18.51 -8.09
CA PRO A 44 -10.34 19.73 -7.30
C PRO A 44 -10.42 19.51 -5.79
N ALA A 45 -10.77 18.31 -5.34
CA ALA A 45 -10.88 17.95 -3.92
C ALA A 45 -9.52 17.62 -3.27
N CYS A 46 -8.41 17.63 -4.02
CA CYS A 46 -7.08 17.39 -3.46
C CYS A 46 -6.73 18.44 -2.40
N PRO A 47 -6.22 18.02 -1.22
CA PRO A 47 -5.80 18.94 -0.17
C PRO A 47 -4.59 19.80 -0.59
N ASP A 48 -3.74 19.29 -1.49
CA ASP A 48 -2.62 20.06 -2.07
C ASP A 48 -3.03 20.71 -3.41
N PRO A 49 -3.15 22.04 -3.49
CA PRO A 49 -3.48 22.75 -4.72
C PRO A 49 -2.52 22.48 -5.88
N LYS A 50 -1.23 22.27 -5.61
CA LYS A 50 -0.20 22.03 -6.64
C LYS A 50 -0.37 20.67 -7.31
N LEU A 51 -1.05 19.74 -6.63
CA LEU A 51 -1.34 18.39 -7.10
C LEU A 51 -2.76 18.24 -7.67
N ARG A 52 -3.56 19.30 -7.72
CA ARG A 52 -4.89 19.28 -8.37
C ARG A 52 -4.80 19.16 -9.89
N ALA A 53 -3.69 19.60 -10.46
CA ALA A 53 -3.41 19.46 -11.89
C ALA A 53 -2.42 18.32 -12.12
N PRO A 54 -2.65 17.47 -13.14
CA PRO A 54 -1.68 16.45 -13.51
C PRO A 54 -0.37 17.09 -13.98
N ILE A 55 0.74 16.36 -13.84
CA ILE A 55 2.10 16.83 -14.12
C ILE A 55 2.26 17.48 -15.50
N TRP A 56 1.55 16.99 -16.53
CA TRP A 56 1.58 17.55 -17.88
C TRP A 56 0.89 18.92 -18.01
N ARG A 57 0.04 19.30 -17.04
CA ARG A 57 -0.58 20.64 -16.94
C ARG A 57 0.18 21.60 -16.02
N ARG A 58 1.04 21.10 -15.13
CA ARG A 58 1.85 21.96 -14.23
C ARG A 58 2.81 22.86 -15.00
N ASN A 59 3.36 22.40 -16.13
CA ASN A 59 4.31 23.19 -16.94
C ASN A 59 3.65 24.29 -17.79
N LYS A 60 2.32 24.50 -17.70
CA LYS A 60 1.63 25.57 -18.44
C LYS A 60 1.48 26.87 -17.65
N HIS A 61 1.80 26.87 -16.35
CA HIS A 61 1.87 28.07 -15.53
C HIS A 61 3.29 28.19 -14.99
N GLY A 62 4.15 28.82 -15.81
CA GLY A 62 5.50 29.17 -15.39
C GLY A 62 5.48 30.06 -14.15
N ILE A 63 6.31 29.68 -13.19
CA ILE A 63 7.07 30.62 -12.37
C ILE A 63 8.51 30.47 -12.83
#